data_AF-A0A926P8U1-F1
#
_entry.id   AF-A0A926P8U1-F1
#
_cell.length_a   1.000
_cell.length_b   1.000
_cell.length_c   1.000
_cell.angle_alpha   90.00
_cell.angle_beta   90.00
_cell.angle_gamma   90.00
#
_symmetry.space_group_name_H-M   'P 1'
#
loop_
_entity.id
_entity.type
_entity.pdbx_description
1 polymer ?
#
loop_
_entity_poly.entity_id
_entity_poly.type
_entity_poly.pdbx_seq_one_letter_code
_entity_poly.pdbx_strand_id
1 'polypeptide(L)'
;MINSGLQYPVFGPEIQCPHCRQSIPALTLTDTYLCPRHGAFEADPKTGELIHLQSGRHWRQWKDEWYRQHTHPDGIRFEIHEALDRLYTQGYRATRVIIASRYRELVSAYLERSTPWRGQSEPARPRLYGLPVEFSPEPEQDPCWEVINFDLEKEPGVPVRYPYFRLFE
;
A
#
# COMPACT_ATOMS: atom_id res chain seq x y z
N MET A 1 -6.34 -10.12 -38.62
CA MET A 1 -5.11 -9.94 -37.83
C MET A 1 -4.81 -8.45 -37.75
N ILE A 2 -5.24 -7.81 -36.68
CA ILE A 2 -4.90 -6.41 -36.38
C ILE A 2 -3.73 -6.50 -35.41
N ASN A 3 -2.59 -5.90 -35.78
CA ASN A 3 -1.44 -5.78 -34.89
C ASN A 3 -1.85 -4.90 -33.70
N SER A 4 -2.30 -5.51 -32.61
CA SER A 4 -2.56 -4.86 -31.31
C SER A 4 -1.26 -4.43 -30.60
N GLY A 5 -0.15 -4.27 -31.34
CA GLY A 5 1.21 -4.24 -30.81
C GLY A 5 1.77 -2.87 -30.47
N LEU A 6 0.99 -1.78 -30.51
CA LEU A 6 1.46 -0.42 -30.20
C LEU A 6 0.33 0.45 -29.61
N GLN A 7 -0.44 -0.03 -28.63
CA GLN A 7 -1.29 0.86 -27.81
C GLN A 7 -0.42 1.55 -26.76
N TYR A 8 0.48 2.41 -27.26
CA TYR A 8 1.12 3.42 -26.45
C TYR A 8 0.16 4.59 -26.33
N PRO A 9 -0.09 5.13 -25.12
CA PRO A 9 0.49 4.72 -23.84
C PRO A 9 -0.36 3.66 -23.12
N VAL A 10 0.27 2.78 -22.33
CA VAL A 10 -0.36 1.68 -21.58
C VAL A 10 -1.52 2.12 -20.68
N PHE A 11 -1.41 3.29 -20.05
CA PHE A 11 -2.44 3.85 -19.16
C PHE A 11 -3.29 4.95 -19.83
N GLY A 12 -3.14 5.14 -21.15
CA GLY A 12 -3.80 6.20 -21.90
C GLY A 12 -3.00 7.49 -21.99
N PRO A 13 -3.55 8.52 -22.66
CA PRO A 13 -2.82 9.73 -23.03
C PRO A 13 -2.40 10.59 -21.83
N GLU A 14 -3.08 10.45 -20.69
CA GLU A 14 -2.79 11.19 -19.47
C GLU A 14 -3.00 10.28 -18.25
N ILE A 15 -2.18 10.47 -17.22
CA ILE A 15 -2.37 9.83 -15.90
C ILE A 15 -2.32 10.87 -14.79
N GLN A 16 -2.83 10.52 -13.62
CA GLN A 16 -2.63 11.33 -12.42
C GLN A 16 -1.24 11.05 -11.84
N CYS A 17 -0.44 12.09 -11.61
CA CYS A 17 0.87 11.93 -10.97
C CYS A 17 0.70 11.31 -9.56
N PRO A 18 1.41 10.21 -9.23
CA PRO A 18 1.28 9.56 -7.91
C PRO A 18 1.68 10.45 -6.72
N HIS A 19 2.43 11.53 -6.98
CA HIS A 19 2.93 12.45 -5.96
C HIS A 19 2.06 13.71 -5.76
N CYS A 20 1.74 14.43 -6.85
CA CYS A 20 0.94 15.66 -6.77
C CYS A 20 -0.51 15.52 -7.20
N ARG A 21 -0.94 14.37 -7.72
CA ARG A 21 -2.27 14.16 -8.32
C ARG A 21 -2.62 15.21 -9.39
N GLN A 22 -1.61 15.70 -10.11
CA GLN A 22 -1.80 16.53 -11.30
C GLN A 22 -1.88 15.61 -12.52
N SER A 23 -2.74 15.94 -13.48
CA SER A 23 -2.75 15.25 -14.77
C SER A 23 -1.41 15.47 -15.47
N ILE A 24 -0.75 14.38 -15.85
CA ILE A 24 0.52 14.40 -16.58
C ILE A 24 0.33 13.68 -17.91
N PRO A 25 0.68 14.32 -19.03
CA PRO A 25 0.55 13.70 -20.34
C PRO A 25 1.64 12.67 -20.56
N ALA A 26 1.31 11.62 -21.31
CA ALA A 26 2.30 10.74 -21.89
C ALA A 26 3.11 11.50 -22.95
N LEU A 27 4.40 11.16 -23.05
CA LEU A 27 5.21 11.57 -24.18
C LEU A 27 4.76 10.79 -25.42
N THR A 28 4.70 11.49 -26.54
CA THR A 28 4.12 10.98 -27.79
C THR A 28 4.76 9.65 -28.18
N LEU A 29 3.93 8.60 -28.30
CA LEU A 29 4.32 7.24 -28.68
C LEU A 29 5.30 6.56 -27.71
N THR A 30 5.32 6.98 -26.44
CA THR A 30 6.06 6.27 -25.39
C THR A 30 5.15 5.93 -24.21
N ASP A 31 5.64 5.04 -23.34
CA ASP A 31 5.03 4.73 -22.05
C ASP A 31 5.56 5.64 -20.92
N THR A 32 6.12 6.80 -21.29
CA THR A 32 6.73 7.73 -20.34
C THR A 32 5.82 8.92 -20.09
N TYR A 33 5.60 9.27 -18.83
CA TYR A 33 4.80 10.41 -18.39
C TYR A 33 5.71 11.40 -17.66
N LEU A 34 5.68 12.66 -18.07
CA LEU A 34 6.57 13.68 -17.49
C LEU A 34 5.78 14.61 -16.56
N CYS A 35 6.05 14.50 -15.25
CA CYS A 35 5.56 15.46 -14.28
C CYS A 35 6.53 16.66 -14.21
N PRO A 36 6.06 17.91 -14.37
CA PRO A 36 6.92 19.08 -14.28
C PRO A 36 7.54 19.29 -12.89
N ARG A 37 6.94 18.71 -11.83
CA ARG A 37 7.41 18.82 -10.45
C ARG A 37 8.21 17.62 -9.98
N HIS A 38 7.81 16.42 -10.39
CA HIS A 38 8.33 15.18 -9.83
C HIS A 38 9.22 14.40 -10.77
N GLY A 39 9.29 14.73 -12.07
CA GLY A 39 10.15 14.04 -13.03
C GLY A 39 9.39 13.02 -13.88
N ALA A 40 10.16 12.14 -14.53
CA ALA A 40 9.66 11.18 -15.50
C ALA A 40 9.26 9.85 -14.83
N PHE A 41 8.08 9.36 -15.20
CA PHE A 41 7.55 8.06 -14.84
C PHE A 41 7.48 7.20 -16.09
N GLU A 42 7.85 5.93 -16.01
CA GLU A 42 7.78 4.98 -17.10
C GLU A 42 6.80 3.87 -16.73
N ALA A 43 5.84 3.60 -17.60
CA ALA A 43 4.95 2.46 -17.44
C ALA A 43 5.59 1.22 -18.07
N ASP A 44 5.58 0.11 -17.34
CA ASP A 44 5.98 -1.18 -17.87
C ASP A 44 4.75 -1.90 -18.46
N PRO A 45 4.68 -2.07 -19.80
CA PRO A 45 3.55 -2.70 -20.47
C PRO A 45 3.34 -4.18 -20.08
N LYS A 46 4.36 -4.84 -19.51
CA LYS A 46 4.27 -6.26 -19.14
C LYS A 46 3.72 -6.46 -17.74
N THR A 47 4.05 -5.57 -16.82
CA THR A 47 3.69 -5.69 -15.40
C THR A 47 2.54 -4.77 -15.00
N GLY A 48 2.23 -3.75 -15.82
CA GLY A 48 1.26 -2.72 -15.45
C GLY A 48 1.72 -1.88 -14.26
N GLU A 49 3.04 -1.76 -14.06
CA GLU A 49 3.64 -0.91 -13.04
C GLU A 49 4.06 0.43 -13.63
N LEU A 50 3.92 1.48 -12.83
CA LEU A 50 4.47 2.80 -13.10
C LEU A 50 5.73 2.98 -12.26
N ILE A 51 6.87 3.23 -12.89
CA ILE A 51 8.18 3.33 -12.26
C ILE A 51 8.65 4.77 -12.34
N HIS A 52 9.01 5.36 -11.20
CA HIS A 52 9.62 6.68 -11.19
C HIS A 52 11.12 6.59 -11.44
N LEU A 53 11.58 7.04 -12.61
CA LEU A 53 12.94 6.85 -13.10
C LEU A 53 14.02 7.44 -12.18
N GLN A 54 13.74 8.56 -11.52
CA GLN A 54 14.74 9.19 -10.65
C GLN A 54 14.89 8.51 -9.29
N SER A 55 13.81 7.89 -8.78
CA SER A 55 13.79 7.32 -7.42
C SER A 55 13.73 5.80 -7.35
N GLY A 56 13.47 5.13 -8.48
CA GLY A 56 13.26 3.68 -8.54
C GLY A 56 12.05 3.21 -7.73
N ARG A 57 11.07 4.09 -7.48
CA ARG A 57 9.83 3.75 -6.78
C ARG A 57 8.84 3.17 -7.78
N HIS A 58 8.05 2.21 -7.32
CA HIS A 58 7.06 1.49 -8.14
C HIS A 58 5.65 1.81 -7.65
N TRP A 59 4.72 1.95 -8.58
CA TRP A 59 3.29 2.11 -8.30
C TRP A 59 2.50 1.16 -9.17
N ARG A 60 1.37 0.70 -8.64
CA ARG A 60 0.36 -0.07 -9.37
C ARG A 60 -0.97 0.65 -9.23
N GLN A 61 -1.79 0.61 -10.28
CA GLN A 61 -3.11 1.26 -10.28
C GLN A 61 -4.20 0.26 -9.91
N TRP A 62 -5.11 0.65 -9.03
CA TRP A 62 -6.32 -0.11 -8.72
C TRP A 62 -7.49 0.83 -8.48
N LYS A 63 -8.61 0.62 -9.18
CA LYS A 63 -9.82 1.49 -9.12
C LYS A 63 -9.48 2.99 -9.22
N ASP A 64 -8.62 3.33 -10.18
CA ASP A 64 -8.13 4.70 -10.46
C ASP A 64 -7.22 5.31 -9.40
N GLU A 65 -6.83 4.57 -8.36
CA GLU A 65 -5.87 5.01 -7.34
C GLU A 65 -4.50 4.36 -7.51
N TRP A 66 -3.44 5.13 -7.27
CA TRP A 66 -2.06 4.64 -7.31
C TRP A 66 -1.60 4.13 -5.95
N TYR A 67 -1.27 2.85 -5.88
CA TYR A 67 -0.70 2.21 -4.71
C TYR A 67 0.80 2.04 -4.91
N ARG A 68 1.57 2.69 -4.04
CA ARG A 68 3.03 2.59 -4.04
C ARG A 68 3.45 1.20 -3.55
N GLN A 69 4.22 0.47 -4.33
CA GLN A 69 4.80 -0.79 -3.88
C GLN A 69 6.03 -0.50 -3.02
N HIS A 70 6.04 -1.04 -1.81
CA HIS A 70 7.17 -0.89 -0.89
C HIS A 70 8.16 -2.03 -1.03
N THR A 71 9.45 -1.71 -0.93
CA THR A 71 10.53 -2.71 -0.84
C THR A 71 11.10 -2.81 0.57
N HIS A 72 10.78 -1.84 1.44
CA HIS A 72 11.31 -1.75 2.80
C HIS A 72 10.18 -1.88 3.83
N PRO A 73 10.38 -2.65 4.93
CA PRO A 73 9.36 -2.86 5.96
C PRO A 73 8.89 -1.56 6.60
N ASP A 74 9.80 -0.61 6.81
CA ASP A 74 9.42 0.69 7.36
C ASP A 74 8.48 1.47 6.45
N GLY A 75 8.59 1.34 5.13
CA GLY A 75 7.73 2.04 4.17
C GLY A 75 6.25 1.69 4.37
N ILE A 76 5.95 0.39 4.46
CA ILE A 76 4.58 -0.08 4.72
C ILE A 76 4.14 0.22 6.15
N ARG A 77 5.03 0.10 7.14
CA ARG A 77 4.71 0.45 8.54
C ARG A 77 4.31 1.92 8.68
N PHE A 78 5.06 2.84 8.08
CA PHE A 78 4.73 4.27 8.11
C PHE A 78 3.41 4.55 7.39
N GLU A 79 3.14 3.90 6.26
CA GLU A 79 1.87 4.08 5.54
C GLU A 79 0.67 3.57 6.36
N ILE A 80 0.81 2.41 7.01
CA ILE A 80 -0.19 1.88 7.94
C ILE A 80 -0.40 2.86 9.10
N HIS A 81 0.68 3.38 9.69
CA HIS A 81 0.60 4.33 10.79
C HIS A 81 -0.14 5.62 10.39
N GLU A 82 0.18 6.20 9.23
CA GLU A 82 -0.52 7.37 8.70
C GLU A 82 -2.00 7.08 8.44
N ALA A 83 -2.32 5.90 7.89
CA ALA A 83 -3.70 5.50 7.65
C ALA A 83 -4.49 5.32 8.95
N LEU A 84 -3.88 4.78 10.01
CA LEU A 84 -4.47 4.69 11.34
C LEU A 84 -4.76 6.09 11.91
N ASP A 85 -3.80 7.01 11.83
CA ASP A 85 -3.95 8.39 12.31
C ASP A 85 -5.08 9.14 11.59
N ARG A 86 -5.17 8.98 10.26
CA ARG A 86 -6.28 9.51 9.46
C ARG A 86 -7.64 8.91 9.87
N LEU A 87 -7.71 7.60 10.11
CA LEU A 87 -8.91 6.92 10.61
C LEU A 87 -9.37 7.47 11.96
N TYR A 88 -8.43 7.70 12.87
CA TYR A 88 -8.73 8.28 14.18
C TYR A 88 -9.24 9.71 14.08
N THR A 89 -8.66 10.51 13.18
CA THR A 89 -9.15 11.88 12.91
C THR A 89 -10.58 11.89 12.37
N GLN A 90 -10.98 10.83 11.66
CA GLN A 90 -12.36 10.65 11.16
C GLN A 90 -13.33 10.07 12.20
N GLY A 91 -12.88 9.80 13.43
CA GLY A 91 -13.71 9.25 14.50
C GLY A 91 -13.97 7.74 14.41
N TYR A 92 -13.20 7.03 13.60
CA TYR A 92 -13.25 5.58 13.48
C TYR A 92 -12.10 4.94 14.26
N ARG A 93 -12.32 3.70 14.72
CA ARG A 93 -11.28 2.88 15.35
C ARG A 93 -10.94 1.72 14.44
N ALA A 94 -9.65 1.52 14.20
CA ALA A 94 -9.18 0.30 13.58
C ALA A 94 -9.22 -0.87 14.58
N THR A 95 -9.80 -1.99 14.17
CA THR A 95 -9.85 -3.24 14.95
C THR A 95 -8.79 -4.23 14.52
N ARG A 96 -8.45 -4.25 13.23
CA ARG A 96 -7.52 -5.19 12.62
C ARG A 96 -6.81 -4.56 11.43
N VAL A 97 -5.56 -4.96 11.23
CA VAL A 97 -4.76 -4.59 10.06
C VAL A 97 -4.60 -5.82 9.18
N ILE A 98 -5.04 -5.74 7.92
CA ILE A 98 -4.87 -6.79 6.93
C ILE A 98 -3.76 -6.36 5.99
N ILE A 99 -2.62 -7.06 5.98
CA ILE A 99 -1.47 -6.73 5.14
C ILE A 99 -1.43 -7.69 3.95
N ALA A 100 -1.07 -7.20 2.77
CA ALA A 100 -0.89 -8.06 1.60
C ALA A 100 0.11 -9.19 1.89
N SER A 101 -0.23 -10.41 1.48
CA SER A 101 0.58 -11.62 1.73
C SER A 101 2.03 -11.50 1.23
N ARG A 102 2.27 -10.74 0.14
CA ARG A 102 3.61 -10.43 -0.38
C ARG A 102 4.55 -9.76 0.64
N TYR A 103 3.98 -9.03 1.61
CA TYR A 103 4.75 -8.36 2.66
C TYR A 103 4.92 -9.21 3.91
N ARG A 104 4.45 -10.46 3.91
CA ARG A 104 4.54 -11.36 5.06
C ARG A 104 5.98 -11.54 5.51
N GLU A 105 6.88 -11.92 4.61
CA GLU A 105 8.29 -12.12 4.96
C GLU A 105 8.93 -10.81 5.41
N LEU A 106 8.66 -9.72 4.68
CA LEU A 106 9.19 -8.38 4.93
C LEU A 106 8.83 -7.85 6.34
N VAL A 107 7.56 -7.98 6.74
CA VAL A 107 7.04 -7.38 7.98
C VAL A 107 7.14 -8.35 9.16
N SER A 108 7.22 -9.67 8.92
CA SER A 108 7.27 -10.69 9.97
C SER A 108 8.32 -10.47 11.05
N ALA A 109 9.48 -9.90 10.69
CA ALA A 109 10.56 -9.58 11.62
C ALA A 109 10.20 -8.46 12.61
N TYR A 110 9.26 -7.60 12.25
CA TYR A 110 8.85 -6.42 13.02
C TYR A 110 7.52 -6.58 13.74
N LEU A 111 6.81 -7.70 13.50
CA LEU A 111 5.58 -8.00 14.20
C LEU A 111 5.90 -8.39 15.64
N GLU A 112 5.22 -7.74 16.57
CA GLU A 112 5.28 -8.09 17.98
C GLU A 112 4.66 -9.48 18.13
N ARG A 113 5.52 -10.47 18.38
CA ARG A 113 5.09 -11.80 18.80
C ARG A 113 4.80 -11.71 20.29
N SER A 114 3.51 -11.62 20.63
CA SER A 114 3.06 -11.76 22.02
C SER A 114 3.63 -13.07 22.56
N THR A 115 4.60 -13.01 23.48
CA THR A 115 4.99 -14.21 24.23
C THR A 115 3.78 -14.60 25.06
N PRO A 116 3.28 -15.85 24.96
CA PRO A 116 2.12 -16.26 25.74
C PRO A 116 2.53 -16.28 27.23
N TRP A 117 2.19 -15.22 27.95
CA TRP A 117 2.26 -15.23 29.40
C TRP A 117 1.22 -16.23 29.90
N ARG A 118 1.72 -17.27 30.59
CA ARG A 118 1.01 -18.43 31.17
C ARG A 118 -0.53 -18.40 31.04
N GLY A 119 -1.06 -19.27 30.18
CA GLY A 119 -2.42 -19.81 30.35
C GLY A 119 -3.48 -19.42 29.34
N GLN A 120 -3.18 -18.64 28.30
CA GLN A 120 -4.11 -18.45 27.17
C GLN A 120 -3.73 -19.36 26.00
N SER A 121 -4.67 -20.23 25.63
CA SER A 121 -4.59 -21.22 24.56
C SER A 121 -4.84 -20.66 23.15
N GLU A 122 -4.80 -19.34 22.98
CA GLU A 122 -4.91 -18.72 21.65
C GLU A 122 -3.53 -18.60 21.00
N PRO A 123 -3.38 -19.01 19.73
CA PRO A 123 -2.12 -18.85 19.01
C PRO A 123 -1.72 -17.38 19.05
N ALA A 124 -0.45 -17.12 19.38
CA ALA A 124 0.11 -15.78 19.44
C ALA A 124 -0.03 -15.07 18.10
N ARG A 125 -1.14 -14.34 17.91
CA ARG A 125 -1.37 -13.58 16.69
C ARG A 125 -0.34 -12.47 16.62
N PRO A 126 0.30 -12.26 15.45
CA PRO A 126 1.21 -11.16 15.29
C PRO A 126 0.47 -9.84 15.50
N ARG A 127 1.11 -8.89 16.17
CA ARG A 127 0.57 -7.55 16.38
C ARG A 127 1.45 -6.50 15.72
N LEU A 128 0.81 -5.45 15.22
CA LEU A 128 1.45 -4.24 14.76
C LEU A 128 0.70 -3.08 15.40
N TYR A 129 1.43 -2.21 16.10
CA TYR A 129 0.84 -1.04 16.75
C TYR A 129 -0.27 -1.39 17.77
N GLY A 130 -0.14 -2.54 18.43
CA GLY A 130 -1.12 -3.08 19.36
C GLY A 130 -2.38 -3.71 18.73
N LEU A 131 -2.52 -3.65 17.40
CA LEU A 131 -3.61 -4.26 16.65
C LEU A 131 -3.25 -5.66 16.14
N PRO A 132 -4.20 -6.61 16.10
CA PRO A 132 -3.99 -7.89 15.46
C PRO A 132 -3.72 -7.69 13.96
N VAL A 133 -2.71 -8.40 13.46
CA VAL A 133 -2.35 -8.42 12.04
C VAL A 133 -2.81 -9.73 11.42
N GLU A 134 -3.48 -9.62 10.28
CA GLU A 134 -3.77 -10.73 9.39
C GLU A 134 -3.14 -10.48 8.02
N PHE A 135 -2.88 -11.57 7.31
CA PHE A 135 -2.40 -11.48 5.94
C PHE A 135 -3.55 -11.73 4.99
N SER A 136 -3.55 -10.99 3.89
CA SER A 136 -4.53 -11.16 2.83
C SER A 136 -4.49 -12.57 2.24
N PRO A 137 -5.58 -13.02 1.59
CA PRO A 137 -5.51 -14.16 0.69
C PRO A 137 -4.50 -13.92 -0.44
N GLU A 138 -4.15 -14.99 -1.14
CA GLU A 138 -3.27 -14.90 -2.31
C GLU A 138 -3.97 -14.16 -3.46
N PRO A 139 -3.23 -13.45 -4.33
CA PRO A 139 -3.79 -12.69 -5.45
C PRO A 139 -4.69 -13.50 -6.39
N GLU A 140 -4.50 -14.81 -6.47
CA GLU A 140 -5.30 -15.75 -7.25
C GLU A 140 -6.75 -15.84 -6.76
N GLN A 141 -6.98 -15.57 -5.46
CA GLN A 141 -8.31 -15.60 -4.86
C GLN A 141 -8.95 -14.21 -4.87
N ASP A 142 -8.16 -13.17 -4.65
CA ASP A 142 -8.63 -11.79 -4.68
C ASP A 142 -7.55 -10.87 -5.30
N PRO A 143 -7.72 -10.50 -6.59
CA PRO A 143 -6.69 -9.78 -7.35
C PRO A 143 -6.47 -8.36 -6.84
N CYS A 144 -7.34 -7.81 -5.98
CA CYS A 144 -7.09 -6.50 -5.40
C CYS A 144 -5.81 -6.48 -4.56
N TRP A 145 -5.47 -7.61 -3.94
CA TRP A 145 -4.26 -7.77 -3.13
C TRP A 145 -2.99 -7.88 -3.96
N GLU A 146 -3.07 -7.92 -5.29
CA GLU A 146 -1.90 -7.75 -6.14
C GLU A 146 -1.40 -6.28 -6.15
N VAL A 147 -2.30 -5.33 -5.85
CA VAL A 147 -2.03 -3.89 -5.91
C VAL A 147 -2.08 -3.24 -4.54
N ILE A 148 -3.13 -3.53 -3.75
CA ILE A 148 -3.33 -2.97 -2.42
C ILE A 148 -2.26 -3.49 -1.46
N ASN A 149 -1.69 -2.61 -0.65
CA ASN A 149 -0.63 -2.97 0.30
C ASN A 149 -1.18 -3.50 1.62
N PHE A 150 -2.24 -2.87 2.11
CA PHE A 150 -2.92 -3.21 3.34
C PHE A 150 -4.34 -2.63 3.33
N ASP A 151 -5.19 -3.17 4.20
CA ASP A 151 -6.50 -2.63 4.52
C ASP A 151 -6.67 -2.56 6.04
N LEU A 152 -7.54 -1.66 6.49
CA LEU A 152 -7.84 -1.43 7.90
C LEU A 152 -9.32 -1.68 8.14
N GLU A 153 -9.60 -2.74 8.90
CA GLU A 153 -10.96 -2.94 9.39
C GLU A 153 -11.27 -1.88 10.44
N LYS A 154 -12.37 -1.19 10.22
CA LYS A 154 -12.79 -0.04 11.00
C LYS A 154 -14.18 -0.26 11.58
N GLU A 155 -14.33 0.16 12.82
CA GLU A 155 -15.62 0.20 13.51
C GLU A 155 -15.98 1.65 13.86
N PRO A 156 -17.28 2.00 13.85
CA PRO A 156 -17.73 3.30 14.33
C PRO A 156 -17.49 3.40 15.83
N GLY A 157 -16.66 4.35 16.24
CA GLY A 157 -16.35 4.58 17.65
C GLY A 157 -15.01 5.26 17.85
N VAL A 158 -14.99 6.27 18.72
CA VAL A 158 -13.75 6.93 19.12
C VAL A 158 -12.99 5.98 20.06
N PRO A 159 -11.70 5.68 19.84
CA PRO A 159 -10.96 4.81 20.75
C PRO A 159 -10.94 5.40 22.17
N VAL A 160 -11.40 4.62 23.15
CA VAL A 160 -11.40 5.02 24.57
C VAL A 160 -9.97 5.20 25.12
N ARG A 161 -8.96 4.62 24.45
CA ARG A 161 -7.54 4.81 24.76
C ARG A 161 -6.72 4.86 23.49
N TYR A 162 -6.09 6.00 23.27
CA TYR A 162 -5.00 6.17 22.31
C TYR A 162 -3.78 5.36 22.83
N PRO A 163 -3.29 4.32 22.13
CA PRO A 163 -2.15 3.52 22.60
C PRO A 163 -0.81 4.29 22.59
N TYR A 164 -0.77 5.47 21.97
CA TYR A 164 0.45 6.15 21.55
C TYR A 164 0.93 7.27 22.46
N PHE A 165 0.38 7.40 23.67
CA PHE A 165 0.97 8.33 24.65
C PHE A 165 2.34 7.85 25.20
N ARG A 166 2.87 6.69 24.77
CA ARG A 166 4.16 6.14 25.26
C ARG A 166 5.07 5.59 24.17
N LEU A 167 5.33 6.36 23.11
CA LEU A 167 6.38 6.03 22.14
C LEU A 167 7.55 7.04 22.14
N PHE A 168 7.57 7.95 23.11
CA PHE A 168 8.69 8.84 23.41
C PHE A 168 9.07 8.71 24.90
N GLU A 169 9.55 7.55 25.33
CA GLU A 169 10.37 7.37 26.54
C GLU A 169 11.44 6.31 26.28
#